data_AF-A0A2E0V1P9-F1
#
_entry.id   AF-A0A2E0V1P9-F1
#
_cell.length_a   1.000
_cell.length_b   1.000
_cell.length_c   1.000
_cell.angle_alpha   90.00
_cell.angle_beta   90.00
_cell.angle_gamma   90.00
#
_symmetry.space_group_name_H-M   'P 1'
#
loop_
_entity.id
_entity.type
_entity.pdbx_description
1 polymer ?
#
loop_
_entity_poly.entity_id
_entity_poly.type
_entity_poly.pdbx_seq_one_letter_code
_entity_poly.pdbx_strand_id
1 'polypeptide(L)'
;MFDLKPYFDAARSADEEVNKIMNQMNDHFTEGTDEGKQAALDLRPALDEAKAKAEEANKLYLSMREAASVSSGAAKEFVPASENLPEAKKGEMKRGEFLALDAKAQMEFIKAGGKVREDEE
;
A
#
# COMPACT_ATOMS: atom_id res chain seq x y z
N MET A 1 -5.57 18.17 -7.57
CA MET A 1 -5.87 16.72 -7.51
C MET A 1 -5.44 16.14 -8.85
N PHE A 2 -4.61 15.10 -8.86
CA PHE A 2 -4.21 14.44 -10.11
C PHE A 2 -5.44 13.79 -10.74
N ASP A 3 -5.69 14.03 -12.03
CA ASP A 3 -6.78 13.36 -12.73
C ASP A 3 -6.35 11.95 -13.13
N LEU A 4 -6.84 10.96 -12.38
CA LEU A 4 -6.54 9.54 -12.60
C LEU A 4 -7.47 8.90 -13.64
N LYS A 5 -8.52 9.60 -14.06
CA LYS A 5 -9.56 9.04 -14.93
C LYS A 5 -9.02 8.57 -16.28
N PRO A 6 -8.14 9.30 -17.00
CA PRO A 6 -7.61 8.84 -18.28
C PRO A 6 -6.81 7.53 -18.17
N TYR A 7 -6.06 7.34 -17.08
CA TYR A 7 -5.27 6.14 -16.83
C TYR A 7 -6.15 4.95 -16.46
N PHE A 8 -7.22 5.21 -15.68
CA PHE A 8 -8.22 4.20 -15.37
C PHE A 8 -8.97 3.75 -16.64
N ASP A 9 -9.39 4.70 -17.48
CA ASP A 9 -10.09 4.41 -18.73
C ASP A 9 -9.19 3.62 -19.70
N ALA A 10 -7.90 3.94 -19.76
CA ALA A 10 -6.92 3.19 -20.56
C ALA A 10 -6.69 1.76 -20.05
N ALA A 11 -6.55 1.58 -18.73
CA ALA A 11 -6.41 0.25 -18.12
C ALA A 11 -7.65 -0.62 -18.39
N ARG A 12 -8.84 -0.03 -18.22
CA ARG A 12 -10.11 -0.69 -18.51
C ARG A 12 -10.23 -1.07 -19.99
N SER A 13 -9.88 -0.17 -20.91
CA SER A 13 -9.91 -0.45 -22.36
C SER A 13 -8.99 -1.61 -22.73
N ALA A 14 -7.81 -1.69 -22.12
CA ALA A 14 -6.88 -2.80 -22.35
C ALA A 14 -7.42 -4.13 -21.83
N ASP A 15 -8.08 -4.14 -20.67
CA ASP A 15 -8.76 -5.34 -20.14
C ASP A 15 -9.95 -5.77 -21.04
N GLU A 16 -10.69 -4.81 -21.61
CA GLU A 16 -11.76 -5.08 -22.57
C GLU A 16 -11.22 -5.75 -23.86
N GLU A 17 -10.04 -5.35 -24.35
CA GLU A 17 -9.37 -5.99 -25.49
C GLU A 17 -8.95 -7.44 -25.18
N VAL A 18 -8.39 -7.70 -24.00
CA VAL A 18 -8.06 -9.06 -23.55
C VAL A 18 -9.31 -9.94 -23.53
N ASN A 19 -10.40 -9.43 -22.96
CA ASN A 19 -11.68 -10.15 -22.92
C ASN A 19 -12.24 -10.42 -24.32
N LYS A 20 -12.11 -9.49 -25.25
CA LYS A 20 -12.54 -9.67 -26.64
C LYS A 20 -11.80 -10.83 -27.31
N ILE A 21 -10.48 -10.89 -27.17
CA ILE A 21 -9.67 -11.97 -27.76
C ILE A 21 -9.99 -13.32 -27.08
N MET A 22 -10.15 -13.33 -25.76
CA MET A 22 -10.55 -14.56 -25.05
C MET A 22 -11.93 -15.06 -25.49
N ASN A 23 -12.89 -14.18 -25.72
CA ASN A 23 -14.20 -14.54 -26.24
C ASN A 23 -14.10 -15.12 -27.66
N GLN A 24 -13.31 -14.50 -28.55
CA GLN A 24 -13.06 -15.03 -29.89
C GLN A 24 -12.41 -16.42 -29.86
N MET A 25 -11.42 -16.62 -28.99
CA MET A 25 -10.81 -17.94 -28.77
C MET A 25 -11.85 -18.96 -28.28
N ASN A 26 -12.71 -18.57 -27.35
CA ASN A 26 -13.76 -19.43 -26.82
C ASN A 26 -14.80 -19.80 -27.88
N ASP A 27 -15.19 -18.86 -28.75
CA ASP A 27 -16.10 -19.12 -29.87
C ASP A 27 -15.51 -20.16 -30.82
N HIS A 28 -14.25 -20.01 -31.20
CA HIS A 28 -13.51 -20.98 -32.02
C HIS A 28 -13.36 -22.36 -31.35
N PHE A 29 -13.18 -22.42 -30.02
CA PHE A 29 -13.18 -23.70 -29.30
C PHE A 29 -14.57 -24.34 -29.24
N THR A 30 -15.64 -23.53 -29.16
CA THR A 30 -17.02 -23.99 -29.06
C THR A 30 -17.52 -24.62 -30.38
N GLU A 31 -16.97 -24.20 -31.53
CA GLU A 31 -17.25 -24.80 -32.84
C GLU A 31 -16.86 -26.29 -32.91
N GLY A 32 -15.90 -26.74 -32.10
CA GLY A 32 -15.53 -28.15 -31.96
C GLY A 32 -14.84 -28.78 -33.18
N THR A 33 -14.57 -28.00 -34.23
CA THR A 33 -13.84 -28.39 -35.43
C THR A 33 -12.33 -28.32 -35.21
N ASP A 34 -11.56 -29.07 -36.00
CA ASP A 34 -10.10 -29.01 -35.91
C ASP A 34 -9.54 -27.69 -36.46
N GLU A 35 -10.23 -27.09 -37.44
CA GLU A 35 -9.96 -25.75 -37.94
C GLU A 35 -10.23 -24.67 -36.88
N GLY A 36 -11.31 -24.80 -36.11
CA GLY A 36 -11.63 -23.88 -35.00
C GLY A 36 -10.59 -23.95 -33.89
N LYS A 37 -10.14 -25.16 -33.53
CA LYS A 37 -9.04 -25.33 -32.56
C LYS A 37 -7.75 -24.66 -33.05
N GLN A 38 -7.40 -24.82 -34.32
CA GLN A 38 -6.21 -24.18 -34.88
C GLN A 38 -6.35 -22.65 -34.88
N ALA A 39 -7.50 -22.11 -35.30
CA ALA A 39 -7.77 -20.68 -35.26
C ALA A 39 -7.69 -20.10 -33.83
N ALA A 40 -8.17 -20.85 -32.82
CA ALA A 40 -8.02 -20.45 -31.42
C ALA A 40 -6.55 -20.45 -30.97
N LEU A 41 -5.75 -21.42 -31.41
CA LEU A 41 -4.31 -21.46 -31.11
C LEU A 41 -3.55 -20.32 -31.79
N ASP A 42 -3.94 -19.94 -33.00
CA ASP A 42 -3.34 -18.84 -33.76
C ASP A 42 -3.61 -17.47 -33.11
N LEU A 43 -4.65 -17.35 -32.27
CA LEU A 43 -4.95 -16.15 -31.49
C LEU A 43 -4.10 -16.02 -30.21
N ARG A 44 -3.35 -17.06 -29.81
CA ARG A 44 -2.52 -17.01 -28.59
C ARG A 44 -1.50 -15.85 -28.57
N PRO A 45 -0.72 -15.59 -29.64
CA PRO A 45 0.22 -14.48 -29.65
C PRO A 45 -0.46 -13.13 -29.44
N ALA A 46 -1.65 -12.93 -30.04
CA ALA A 46 -2.45 -11.71 -29.86
C ALA A 46 -2.98 -11.59 -28.43
N LEU A 47 -3.39 -12.70 -27.81
CA LEU A 47 -3.80 -12.72 -26.41
C LEU A 47 -2.64 -12.37 -25.46
N ASP A 48 -1.46 -12.91 -25.72
CA ASP A 48 -0.27 -12.65 -24.89
C ASP A 48 0.16 -11.18 -24.99
N GLU A 49 0.13 -10.59 -26.19
CA GLU A 49 0.41 -9.17 -26.39
C GLU A 49 -0.64 -8.28 -25.69
N ALA A 50 -1.93 -8.62 -25.82
CA ALA A 50 -3.00 -7.87 -25.16
C ALA A 50 -2.88 -7.93 -23.62
N LYS A 51 -2.55 -9.10 -23.07
CA LYS A 51 -2.32 -9.27 -21.63
C LYS A 51 -1.14 -8.42 -21.14
N ALA A 52 -0.04 -8.39 -21.89
CA ALA A 52 1.12 -7.57 -21.55
C ALA A 52 0.77 -6.08 -21.51
N LYS A 53 0.02 -5.58 -22.51
CA LYS A 53 -0.47 -4.19 -22.55
C LYS A 53 -1.41 -3.87 -21.40
N ALA A 54 -2.35 -4.77 -21.09
CA ALA A 54 -3.27 -4.61 -19.97
C ALA A 54 -2.55 -4.59 -18.62
N GLU A 55 -1.53 -5.43 -18.44
CA GLU A 55 -0.72 -5.43 -17.23
C GLU A 55 0.07 -4.13 -17.07
N GLU A 56 0.66 -3.62 -18.14
CA GLU A 56 1.40 -2.35 -18.14
C GLU A 56 0.47 -1.16 -17.84
N ALA A 57 -0.70 -1.10 -18.46
CA ALA A 57 -1.69 -0.04 -18.22
C ALA A 57 -2.21 -0.06 -16.77
N ASN A 58 -2.47 -1.26 -16.22
CA ASN A 58 -2.87 -1.43 -14.83
C ASN A 58 -1.75 -1.02 -13.85
N LYS A 59 -0.50 -1.43 -14.11
CA LYS A 59 0.67 -1.00 -13.31
C LYS A 59 0.82 0.52 -13.32
N LEU A 60 0.66 1.15 -14.48
CA LEU A 60 0.73 2.60 -14.61
C LEU A 60 -0.37 3.28 -13.78
N TYR A 61 -1.63 2.85 -13.91
CA TYR A 61 -2.73 3.40 -13.12
C TYR A 61 -2.49 3.26 -11.61
N LEU A 62 -2.04 2.09 -11.14
CA LEU A 62 -1.75 1.84 -9.72
C LEU A 62 -0.63 2.76 -9.21
N SER A 63 0.45 2.91 -9.98
CA SER A 63 1.56 3.80 -9.61
C SER A 63 1.13 5.27 -9.50
N MET A 64 0.27 5.73 -10.41
CA MET A 64 -0.28 7.08 -10.39
C MET A 64 -1.22 7.29 -9.20
N ARG A 65 -2.04 6.28 -8.87
CA ARG A 65 -2.92 6.29 -7.71
C ARG A 65 -2.12 6.36 -6.39
N GLU A 66 -1.05 5.59 -6.29
CA GLU A 66 -0.15 5.61 -5.12
C GLU A 66 0.59 6.94 -4.99
N ALA A 67 1.12 7.48 -6.09
CA ALA A 67 1.74 8.82 -6.07
C ALA A 67 0.74 9.90 -5.62
N ALA A 68 -0.51 9.82 -6.07
CA ALA A 68 -1.57 10.72 -5.64
C ALA A 68 -1.90 10.56 -4.14
N SER A 69 -1.90 9.35 -3.59
CA SER A 69 -2.21 9.12 -2.17
C SER A 69 -1.08 9.58 -1.23
N VAL A 70 0.19 9.33 -1.58
CA VAL A 70 1.38 9.77 -0.82
C VAL A 70 1.42 11.29 -0.69
N SER A 71 1.07 12.01 -1.76
CA SER A 71 1.00 13.48 -1.73
C SER A 71 -0.01 14.04 -0.70
N SER A 72 -1.01 13.25 -0.31
CA SER A 72 -2.02 13.63 0.68
C SER A 72 -1.72 13.14 2.11
N GLY A 73 -0.83 12.15 2.24
CA GLY A 73 -0.58 11.41 3.49
C GLY A 73 0.78 11.68 4.14
N ALA A 74 1.75 12.25 3.42
CA ALA A 74 3.11 12.43 3.91
C ALA A 74 3.17 13.12 5.29
N ALA A 75 2.34 14.14 5.53
CA ALA A 75 2.28 14.82 6.83
C ALA A 75 1.81 13.91 7.99
N LYS A 76 0.97 12.89 7.74
CA LYS A 76 0.47 11.95 8.75
C LYS A 76 1.49 10.87 9.11
N GLU A 77 2.38 10.52 8.20
CA GLU A 77 3.45 9.53 8.43
C GLU A 77 4.58 10.04 9.33
N PHE A 78 4.71 11.37 9.47
CA PHE A 78 5.64 12.01 10.40
C PHE A 78 5.03 12.43 11.74
N VAL A 79 3.72 12.21 11.94
CA VAL A 79 3.12 12.38 13.26
C VAL A 79 3.48 11.13 14.07
N PRO A 80 4.30 11.23 15.14
CA PRO A 80 4.50 10.08 16.02
C PRO A 80 3.14 9.61 16.53
N ALA A 81 2.89 8.31 16.49
CA ALA A 81 1.62 7.66 16.87
C ALA A 81 1.36 7.76 18.40
N SER A 82 1.34 8.98 18.92
CA SER A 82 1.18 9.32 20.33
C SER A 82 -0.28 9.66 20.66
N GLU A 83 -1.27 9.04 20.01
CA GLU A 83 -2.67 9.20 20.43
C GLU A 83 -3.11 8.12 21.44
N ASN A 84 -2.20 7.25 21.89
CA ASN A 84 -2.38 6.42 23.07
C ASN A 84 -1.10 6.45 23.90
N LEU A 85 -0.68 7.63 24.35
CA LEU A 85 0.06 7.67 25.60
C LEU A 85 -0.97 7.35 26.69
N PRO A 86 -0.92 6.18 27.37
CA PRO A 86 -1.68 6.05 28.60
C PRO A 86 -1.32 7.27 29.45
N GLU A 87 -2.30 7.87 30.14
CA GLU A 87 -2.01 8.84 31.19
C GLU A 87 -1.11 8.15 32.21
N ALA A 88 0.20 8.17 31.94
CA ALA A 88 1.21 7.75 32.87
C ALA A 88 1.04 8.73 34.01
N LYS A 89 0.56 8.22 35.15
CA LYS A 89 0.52 8.95 36.40
C LYS A 89 1.90 9.58 36.56
N LYS A 90 1.97 10.90 36.32
CA LYS A 90 3.20 11.69 36.35
C LYS A 90 3.68 11.70 37.80
N GLY A 91 4.45 10.68 38.16
CA GLY A 91 5.17 10.65 39.42
C GLY A 91 6.35 11.62 39.31
N GLU A 92 6.40 12.59 40.21
CA GLU A 92 7.63 13.35 40.43
C GLU A 92 8.49 12.56 41.42
N MET A 93 9.76 12.33 41.08
CA MET A 93 10.70 11.58 41.91
C MET A 93 11.89 12.47 42.25
N LYS A 94 12.43 12.34 43.46
CA LYS A 94 13.63 13.08 43.86
C LYS A 94 14.87 12.55 43.13
N ARG A 95 15.86 13.41 42.89
CA ARG A 95 17.09 13.03 42.17
C ARG A 95 17.82 11.88 42.85
N GLY A 96 17.87 11.86 44.18
CA GLY A 96 18.46 10.74 44.93
C GLY A 96 17.75 9.41 44.68
N GLU A 97 16.42 9.41 44.63
CA GLU A 97 15.59 8.22 44.39
C GLU A 97 15.71 7.71 42.94
N PHE A 98 15.81 8.63 41.97
CA PHE A 98 16.00 8.27 40.57
C PHE A 98 17.34 7.60 40.32
N LEU A 99 18.41 8.10 40.93
CA LEU A 99 19.75 7.52 40.79
C LEU A 99 19.91 6.19 41.54
N ALA A 100 19.03 5.90 42.49
CA ALA A 100 18.99 4.61 43.18
C ALA A 100 18.32 3.50 42.34
N LEU A 101 17.62 3.85 41.25
CA LEU A 101 17.03 2.88 40.32
C LEU A 101 18.09 2.24 39.42
N ASP A 102 17.81 1.02 38.96
CA ASP A 102 18.62 0.37 37.93
C ASP A 102 18.38 1.01 36.55
N ALA A 103 19.33 0.82 35.63
CA ALA A 103 19.32 1.49 34.32
C ALA A 103 18.04 1.21 33.51
N LYS A 104 17.43 0.04 33.70
CA LYS A 104 16.17 -0.32 33.04
C LYS A 104 15.00 0.48 33.61
N ALA A 105 14.86 0.55 34.94
CA ALA A 105 13.79 1.34 35.57
C ALA A 105 13.96 2.84 35.34
N GLN A 106 15.19 3.36 35.28
CA GLN A 106 15.45 4.76 34.91
C GLN A 106 14.91 5.08 33.51
N MET A 107 15.17 4.20 32.54
CA MET A 107 14.65 4.36 31.18
C MET A 107 13.13 4.25 31.11
N GLU A 108 12.53 3.31 31.83
CA GLU A 108 11.08 3.15 31.88
C GLU A 108 10.40 4.38 32.51
N PHE A 109 10.99 4.97 33.55
CA PHE A 109 10.50 6.18 34.20
C PHE A 109 10.55 7.42 33.27
N ILE A 110 11.65 7.62 32.56
CA ILE A 110 11.78 8.71 31.57
C ILE A 110 10.81 8.50 30.40
N LYS A 111 10.71 7.27 29.88
CA LYS A 111 9.78 6.94 28.78
C LYS A 111 8.31 7.12 29.17
N ALA A 112 7.98 6.91 30.44
CA ALA A 112 6.65 7.17 30.99
C ALA A 112 6.40 8.67 31.27
N GLY A 113 7.34 9.58 30.99
CA GLY A 113 7.17 11.01 31.21
C GLY A 113 7.28 11.46 32.67
N GLY A 114 7.99 10.67 33.50
CA GLY A 114 8.31 11.04 34.88
C GLY A 114 9.22 12.28 34.96
N LYS A 115 9.07 13.08 36.00
CA LYS A 115 9.89 14.29 36.24
C LYS A 115 10.78 14.08 37.46
N VAL A 116 12.07 14.38 37.32
CA VAL A 116 13.03 14.36 38.43
C VAL A 116 13.11 15.76 39.02
N ARG A 117 12.79 15.93 40.31
CA ARG A 117 13.06 17.18 41.04
C ARG A 117 14.42 17.11 41.71
N GLU A 118 15.09 18.25 41.79
CA GLU A 118 16.26 18.41 42.66
C GLU A 118 15.80 18.39 44.11
N ASP A 119 16.59 17.77 44.97
CA ASP A 119 16.37 17.83 46.41
C ASP A 119 16.67 19.26 46.85
N GLU A 120 15.64 20.02 47.26
CA GLU A 120 15.85 21.22 48.06
C GLU A 120 16.44 20.79 49.41
N GLU A 121 17.51 21.46 49.83
CA GLU A 121 18.35 21.17 51.01
C GLU A 121 17.56 20.95 52.32
#